data_AF-A0A7V8AG37-F1
#
_entry.id   AF-A0A7V8AG37-F1
#
_cell.length_a   1.000
_cell.length_b   1.000
_cell.length_c   1.000
_cell.angle_alpha   90.00
_cell.angle_beta   90.00
_cell.angle_gamma   90.00
#
_symmetry.space_group_name_H-M   'P 1'
#
loop_
_entity.id
_entity.type
_entity.pdbx_description
1 polymer ?
#
loop_
_entity_poly.entity_id
_entity_poly.type
_entity_poly.pdbx_seq_one_letter_code
_entity_poly.pdbx_strand_id
1 'polypeptide(L)'
;MKIPLFLFSLTIPCAALAAGALEQLGGAAHVPPAPTAVASAVSESPDPNSAVAIAGRCPPPAAGEEKIWQSDFHWNYSLPEMKARFAEMYASPKRLDRRAYWDAAKSRLMLPHDAGRGGDFEIGPGLVKAVARHIERAFELDYIDAVFFPDMGHSHILVPDGLWAEKYSGYPVDRMSDLYRDMLADPRLKIFYHTAEQLKMLEDGQLVADERVRFRHKTRNISGPITADAELTVHQNPASAANTVHGAPGHHWWGAGFNFSAQKDGCFVYRNGGKEYRFDISLYDLPYDPGGGGAGNY
;
A
#
# COMPACT_ATOMS: atom_id res chain seq x y z
N MET A 1 57.43 16.70 -18.18
CA MET A 1 57.05 15.36 -17.67
C MET A 1 55.79 14.93 -18.40
N LYS A 2 55.89 13.95 -19.30
CA LYS A 2 54.77 13.44 -20.12
C LYS A 2 54.40 12.04 -19.60
N ILE A 3 53.15 11.85 -19.20
CA ILE A 3 52.62 10.56 -18.73
C ILE A 3 51.95 9.87 -19.94
N PRO A 4 52.28 8.62 -20.28
CA PRO A 4 51.61 7.91 -21.36
C PRO A 4 50.30 7.28 -20.88
N LEU A 5 49.24 7.48 -21.66
CA LEU A 5 47.94 6.87 -21.48
C LEU A 5 47.96 5.48 -22.15
N PHE A 6 47.86 4.41 -21.37
CA PHE A 6 47.66 3.05 -21.89
C PHE A 6 46.17 2.81 -22.14
N LEU A 7 45.77 2.69 -23.41
CA LEU A 7 44.47 2.14 -23.81
C LEU A 7 44.52 0.60 -23.72
N PHE A 8 43.67 0.01 -22.89
CA PHE A 8 43.32 -1.41 -22.99
C PHE A 8 42.03 -1.56 -23.80
N SER A 9 42.16 -2.13 -25.00
CA SER A 9 41.03 -2.64 -25.79
C SER A 9 40.59 -3.99 -25.24
N LEU A 10 39.41 -4.04 -24.63
CA LEU A 10 38.71 -5.29 -24.32
C LEU A 10 37.64 -5.52 -25.38
N THR A 11 37.91 -6.46 -26.28
CA THR A 11 36.93 -7.00 -27.22
C THR A 11 36.01 -7.95 -26.46
N ILE A 12 34.72 -7.58 -26.37
CA ILE A 12 33.65 -8.47 -25.88
C ILE A 12 33.13 -9.27 -27.09
N PRO A 13 33.04 -10.61 -27.01
CA PRO A 13 32.47 -11.40 -28.08
C PRO A 13 30.94 -11.26 -28.11
N CYS A 14 30.41 -11.03 -29.30
CA CYS A 14 29.00 -11.16 -29.67
C CYS A 14 28.39 -12.45 -29.10
N ALA A 15 27.38 -12.33 -28.23
CA ALA A 15 26.43 -13.39 -27.97
C ALA A 15 25.15 -13.08 -28.77
N ALA A 16 24.78 -14.06 -29.59
CA ALA A 16 23.67 -14.02 -30.52
C ALA A 16 22.30 -14.00 -29.82
N LEU A 17 21.35 -13.41 -30.55
CA LEU A 17 19.92 -13.38 -30.30
C LEU A 17 19.34 -14.76 -29.94
N ALA A 18 18.62 -14.82 -28.82
CA ALA A 18 17.58 -15.80 -28.61
C ALA A 18 16.25 -15.05 -28.39
N ALA A 19 15.55 -14.81 -29.50
CA ALA A 19 14.13 -14.51 -29.47
C ALA A 19 13.39 -15.83 -29.24
N GLY A 20 12.71 -15.96 -28.10
CA GLY A 20 11.92 -17.15 -27.81
C GLY A 20 11.12 -17.01 -26.52
N ALA A 21 9.79 -17.18 -26.66
CA ALA A 21 8.80 -17.42 -25.61
C ALA A 21 8.43 -16.23 -24.70
N LEU A 22 7.61 -15.33 -25.25
CA LEU A 22 6.74 -14.44 -24.49
C LEU A 22 5.30 -14.73 -24.94
N GLU A 23 4.77 -15.87 -24.53
CA GLU A 23 3.38 -16.26 -24.79
C GLU A 23 2.91 -17.27 -23.73
N GLN A 24 2.25 -16.78 -22.68
CA GLN A 24 1.16 -17.43 -21.94
C GLN A 24 0.85 -16.66 -20.65
N LEU A 25 0.08 -15.58 -20.77
CA LEU A 25 -0.71 -15.01 -19.68
C LEU A 25 -2.14 -14.88 -20.21
N GLY A 26 -2.93 -15.94 -20.08
CA GLY A 26 -4.26 -16.01 -20.67
C GLY A 26 -5.04 -17.26 -20.29
N GLY A 27 -5.05 -17.59 -18.99
CA GLY A 27 -5.87 -18.67 -18.46
C GLY A 27 -6.69 -18.14 -17.27
N ALA A 28 -7.83 -17.49 -17.55
CA ALA A 28 -8.81 -17.22 -16.51
C ALA A 28 -9.41 -18.55 -16.07
N ALA A 29 -9.11 -18.98 -14.84
CA ALA A 29 -9.79 -20.11 -14.24
C ALA A 29 -11.28 -19.75 -14.11
N HIS A 30 -12.15 -20.55 -14.73
CA HIS A 30 -13.59 -20.40 -14.64
C HIS A 30 -14.03 -20.79 -13.21
N VAL A 31 -14.25 -19.78 -12.38
CA VAL A 31 -14.83 -19.96 -11.03
C VAL A 31 -16.33 -20.16 -11.20
N PRO A 32 -16.93 -21.23 -10.62
CA PRO A 32 -18.38 -21.44 -10.70
C PRO A 32 -19.14 -20.26 -10.08
N PRO A 33 -20.33 -19.92 -10.62
CA PRO A 33 -21.13 -18.82 -10.09
C PRO A 33 -21.49 -19.07 -8.62
N ALA A 34 -21.29 -18.07 -7.78
CA ALA A 34 -21.67 -18.11 -6.38
C ALA A 34 -23.18 -18.35 -6.23
N PRO A 35 -23.62 -19.13 -5.22
CA PRO A 35 -25.03 -19.36 -4.97
C PRO A 35 -25.75 -18.03 -4.70
N THR A 36 -26.91 -17.87 -5.33
CA THR A 36 -27.77 -16.69 -5.22
C THR A 36 -28.19 -16.47 -3.77
N ALA A 37 -27.58 -15.50 -3.10
CA ALA A 37 -27.93 -15.13 -1.75
C ALA A 37 -29.33 -14.48 -1.74
N VAL A 38 -30.21 -15.00 -0.88
CA VAL A 38 -31.52 -14.44 -0.61
C VAL A 38 -31.33 -13.06 0.01
N ALA A 39 -31.86 -12.02 -0.65
CA ALA A 39 -31.78 -10.64 -0.21
C ALA A 39 -32.61 -10.45 1.07
N SER A 40 -31.98 -10.61 2.23
CA SER A 40 -32.49 -10.08 3.50
C SER A 40 -32.41 -8.55 3.44
N ALA A 41 -33.51 -7.88 3.75
CA ALA A 41 -33.55 -6.43 3.93
C ALA A 41 -32.66 -6.04 5.11
N VAL A 42 -31.39 -5.73 4.82
CA VAL A 42 -30.44 -5.19 5.79
C VAL A 42 -30.84 -3.74 6.00
N SER A 43 -31.31 -3.42 7.22
CA SER A 43 -31.33 -2.05 7.73
C SER A 43 -29.92 -1.48 7.55
N GLU A 44 -29.74 -0.54 6.60
CA GLU A 44 -28.44 0.07 6.35
C GLU A 44 -27.98 0.78 7.63
N SER A 45 -27.09 0.13 8.37
CA SER A 45 -26.33 0.79 9.43
C SER A 45 -25.64 2.01 8.82
N PRO A 46 -25.69 3.19 9.47
CA PRO A 46 -25.06 4.39 8.92
C PRO A 46 -23.60 4.12 8.59
N ASP A 47 -23.16 4.60 7.43
CA ASP A 47 -21.80 4.43 6.94
C ASP A 47 -20.78 4.92 7.99
N PRO A 48 -19.95 4.01 8.55
CA PRO A 48 -19.02 4.37 9.62
C PRO A 48 -17.94 5.34 9.13
N ASN A 49 -17.73 5.47 7.82
CA ASN A 49 -16.82 6.41 7.17
C ASN A 49 -17.56 7.59 6.51
N SER A 50 -18.78 7.90 6.95
CA SER A 50 -19.44 9.16 6.61
C SER A 50 -18.65 10.37 7.16
N ALA A 51 -18.78 11.53 6.51
CA ALA A 51 -18.09 12.76 6.92
C ALA A 51 -18.38 13.14 8.38
N VAL A 52 -19.64 12.98 8.83
CA VAL A 52 -20.05 13.24 10.22
C VAL A 52 -19.33 12.30 11.20
N ALA A 53 -19.27 11.00 10.86
CA ALA A 53 -18.62 10.01 11.71
C ALA A 53 -17.09 10.22 11.77
N ILE A 54 -16.47 10.56 10.63
CA ILE A 54 -15.05 10.92 10.52
C ILE A 54 -14.74 12.18 11.34
N ALA A 55 -15.56 13.23 11.24
CA ALA A 55 -15.37 14.48 11.98
C ALA A 55 -15.29 14.25 13.51
N GLY A 56 -16.05 13.30 14.04
CA GLY A 56 -16.02 12.96 15.46
C GLY A 56 -14.81 12.13 15.93
N ARG A 57 -14.04 11.55 14.99
CA ARG A 57 -12.90 10.65 15.32
C ARG A 57 -11.54 11.17 14.85
N CYS A 58 -11.52 12.16 13.96
CA CYS A 58 -10.32 12.59 13.25
C CYS A 58 -9.88 14.01 13.61
N PRO A 59 -9.53 14.33 14.87
CA PRO A 59 -8.92 15.62 15.15
C PRO A 59 -7.55 15.74 14.46
N PRO A 60 -7.08 16.98 14.20
CA PRO A 60 -5.69 17.24 13.82
C PRO A 60 -4.70 16.51 14.73
N PRO A 61 -3.54 16.03 14.23
CA PRO A 61 -2.52 15.41 15.06
C PRO A 61 -2.08 16.33 16.20
N ALA A 62 -1.99 15.80 17.42
CA ALA A 62 -1.51 16.56 18.57
C ALA A 62 0.02 16.72 18.54
N ALA A 63 0.55 17.81 19.08
CA ALA A 63 2.00 18.10 19.05
C ALA A 63 2.88 17.04 19.75
N GLY A 64 2.32 16.29 20.69
CA GLY A 64 2.99 15.20 21.41
C GLY A 64 2.42 13.81 21.08
N GLU A 65 1.71 13.66 19.97
CA GLU A 65 1.20 12.36 19.54
C GLU A 65 2.38 11.41 19.26
N GLU A 66 2.41 10.27 19.95
CA GLU A 66 3.45 9.26 19.73
C GLU A 66 3.35 8.72 18.30
N LYS A 67 4.50 8.56 17.66
CA LYS A 67 4.58 8.12 16.27
C LYS A 67 4.92 6.65 16.19
N ILE A 68 4.40 6.00 15.16
CA ILE A 68 4.93 4.73 14.68
C ILE A 68 6.26 5.02 13.99
N TRP A 69 7.33 4.35 14.40
CA TRP A 69 8.67 4.53 13.86
C TRP A 69 9.06 3.34 12.99
N GLN A 70 10.05 3.52 12.10
CA GLN A 70 10.64 2.38 11.37
C GLN A 70 11.20 1.31 12.33
N SER A 71 11.75 1.73 13.47
CA SER A 71 12.32 0.84 14.51
C SER A 71 11.27 0.00 15.25
N ASP A 72 9.97 0.29 15.09
CA ASP A 72 8.91 -0.58 15.61
C ASP A 72 8.77 -1.89 14.82
N PHE A 73 9.44 -1.99 13.67
CA PHE A 73 9.37 -3.12 12.76
C PHE A 73 10.76 -3.67 12.42
N HIS A 74 10.80 -4.95 12.03
CA HIS A 74 12.03 -5.60 11.54
C HIS A 74 11.73 -6.53 10.36
N TRP A 75 12.77 -6.90 9.62
CA TRP A 75 12.63 -7.87 8.53
C TRP A 75 12.55 -9.30 9.05
N ASN A 76 12.11 -10.22 8.18
CA ASN A 76 12.08 -11.66 8.43
C ASN A 76 11.17 -12.08 9.58
N TYR A 77 10.02 -11.42 9.74
CA TYR A 77 8.98 -11.91 10.63
C TYR A 77 8.58 -13.34 10.24
N SER A 78 8.47 -14.24 11.21
CA SER A 78 7.57 -15.38 11.06
C SER A 78 6.11 -14.91 11.06
N LEU A 79 5.20 -15.70 10.50
CA LEU A 79 3.78 -15.32 10.49
C LEU A 79 3.19 -15.11 11.90
N PRO A 80 3.50 -15.95 12.92
CA PRO A 80 3.07 -15.69 14.30
C PRO A 80 3.62 -14.39 14.87
N GLU A 81 4.90 -14.07 14.64
CA GLU A 81 5.50 -12.81 15.13
C GLU A 81 4.86 -11.59 14.45
N MET A 82 4.58 -11.66 13.15
CA MET A 82 3.89 -10.60 12.41
C MET A 82 2.50 -10.31 13.02
N LYS A 83 1.74 -11.36 13.34
CA LYS A 83 0.43 -11.24 14.01
C LYS A 83 0.54 -10.66 15.41
N ALA A 84 1.55 -11.08 16.18
CA ALA A 84 1.80 -10.56 17.51
C ALA A 84 2.17 -9.07 17.46
N ARG A 85 3.04 -8.67 16.52
CA ARG A 85 3.42 -7.28 16.29
C ARG A 85 2.22 -6.42 15.87
N PHE A 86 1.35 -6.93 15.01
CA PHE A 86 0.10 -6.24 14.68
C PHE A 86 -0.76 -5.99 15.92
N ALA A 87 -0.96 -7.00 16.78
CA ALA A 87 -1.77 -6.85 17.98
C ALA A 87 -1.18 -5.79 18.94
N GLU A 88 0.14 -5.78 19.10
CA GLU A 88 0.88 -4.77 19.86
C GLU A 88 0.66 -3.37 19.28
N MET A 89 0.88 -3.20 17.98
CA MET A 89 0.75 -1.90 17.31
C MET A 89 -0.69 -1.38 17.28
N TYR A 90 -1.68 -2.27 17.10
CA TYR A 90 -3.08 -1.87 17.14
C TYR A 90 -3.49 -1.34 18.52
N ALA A 91 -2.97 -1.96 19.58
CA ALA A 91 -3.23 -1.57 20.96
C ALA A 91 -2.42 -0.33 21.41
N SER A 92 -1.32 -0.04 20.73
CA SER A 92 -0.41 1.07 21.02
C SER A 92 -1.08 2.44 20.90
N PRO A 93 -0.66 3.46 21.69
CA PRO A 93 -1.05 4.84 21.47
C PRO A 93 -0.40 5.46 20.22
N LYS A 94 0.62 4.81 19.63
CA LYS A 94 1.35 5.31 18.47
C LYS A 94 0.46 5.44 17.24
N ARG A 95 0.62 6.52 16.49
CA ARG A 95 -0.14 6.86 15.27
C ARG A 95 0.81 7.08 14.09
N LEU A 96 0.27 7.02 12.87
CA LEU A 96 1.07 7.42 11.69
C LEU A 96 1.42 8.90 11.77
N ASP A 97 2.68 9.23 11.48
CA ASP A 97 3.09 10.62 11.39
C ASP A 97 2.33 11.33 10.27
N ARG A 98 1.95 12.59 10.52
CA ARG A 98 1.23 13.43 9.55
C ARG A 98 -0.01 12.73 8.97
N ARG A 99 -0.73 11.97 9.80
CA ARG A 99 -1.98 11.28 9.41
C ARG A 99 -3.06 12.25 8.94
N ALA A 100 -3.96 11.74 8.12
CA ALA A 100 -5.18 12.42 7.70
C ALA A 100 -6.00 12.89 8.91
N TYR A 101 -6.66 14.03 8.77
CA TYR A 101 -7.44 14.65 9.82
C TYR A 101 -8.62 15.44 9.28
N TRP A 102 -9.65 15.64 10.09
CA TRP A 102 -10.78 16.49 9.78
C TRP A 102 -10.48 17.95 10.16
N ASP A 103 -10.50 18.83 9.16
CA ASP A 103 -10.46 20.28 9.35
C ASP A 103 -11.90 20.78 9.58
N ALA A 104 -12.22 21.07 10.85
CA ALA A 104 -13.56 21.52 11.24
C ALA A 104 -13.94 22.88 10.61
N ALA A 105 -12.96 23.77 10.38
CA ALA A 105 -13.23 25.08 9.80
C ALA A 105 -13.59 24.96 8.31
N LYS A 106 -12.94 24.02 7.60
CA LYS A 106 -13.21 23.76 6.19
C LYS A 106 -14.30 22.71 5.97
N SER A 107 -14.69 21.97 7.02
CA SER A 107 -15.55 20.79 6.95
C SER A 107 -15.07 19.77 5.91
N ARG A 108 -13.77 19.45 5.96
CA ARG A 108 -13.09 18.60 4.97
C ARG A 108 -12.11 17.64 5.63
N LEU A 109 -11.93 16.48 4.99
CA LEU A 109 -10.87 15.53 5.34
C LEU A 109 -9.59 15.95 4.62
N MET A 110 -8.58 16.32 5.39
CA MET A 110 -7.30 16.81 4.91
C MET A 110 -6.23 15.72 5.05
N LEU A 111 -5.36 15.61 4.06
CA LEU A 111 -4.17 14.79 4.07
C LEU A 111 -2.94 15.72 4.08
N PRO A 112 -2.13 15.70 5.15
CA PRO A 112 -0.99 16.60 5.24
C PRO A 112 0.04 16.38 4.13
N HIS A 113 0.63 17.46 3.61
CA HIS A 113 1.73 17.39 2.65
C HIS A 113 2.68 18.59 2.78
N ASP A 114 3.89 18.50 2.21
CA ASP A 114 4.92 19.53 2.37
C ASP A 114 4.46 20.88 1.79
N ALA A 115 4.62 21.96 2.57
CA ALA A 115 4.21 23.31 2.15
C ALA A 115 4.90 23.74 0.85
N GLY A 116 6.18 23.43 0.68
CA GLY A 116 6.95 23.70 -0.54
C GLY A 116 6.53 22.85 -1.76
N ARG A 117 5.59 21.92 -1.58
CA ARG A 117 5.06 21.04 -2.61
C ARG A 117 3.53 21.18 -2.78
N GLY A 118 2.96 22.28 -2.28
CA GLY A 118 1.53 22.61 -2.37
C GLY A 118 0.76 22.49 -1.05
N GLY A 119 1.40 21.98 0.02
CA GLY A 119 0.79 21.87 1.35
C GLY A 119 -0.34 20.86 1.44
N ASP A 120 -1.02 20.83 2.59
CA ASP A 120 -2.12 19.90 2.86
C ASP A 120 -3.23 20.00 1.81
N PHE A 121 -3.79 18.86 1.41
CA PHE A 121 -4.87 18.80 0.42
C PHE A 121 -6.04 17.93 0.88
N GLU A 122 -7.21 18.15 0.28
CA GLU A 122 -8.41 17.39 0.59
C GLU A 122 -8.39 16.02 -0.09
N ILE A 123 -8.77 14.98 0.66
CA ILE A 123 -9.09 13.66 0.11
C ILE A 123 -10.59 13.38 0.21
N GLY A 124 -11.13 12.78 -0.85
CA GLY A 124 -12.56 12.47 -0.92
C GLY A 124 -12.93 11.18 -0.17
N PRO A 125 -14.22 11.02 0.20
CA PRO A 125 -14.72 9.78 0.81
C PRO A 125 -14.59 8.56 -0.08
N GLY A 126 -14.50 8.74 -1.42
CA GLY A 126 -14.27 7.65 -2.37
C GLY A 126 -12.96 6.89 -2.09
N LEU A 127 -11.87 7.61 -1.79
CA LEU A 127 -10.59 7.00 -1.44
C LEU A 127 -10.72 6.17 -0.15
N VAL A 128 -11.29 6.75 0.90
CA VAL A 128 -11.44 6.08 2.21
C VAL A 128 -12.25 4.80 2.07
N LYS A 129 -13.36 4.86 1.31
CA LYS A 129 -14.21 3.70 1.04
C LYS A 129 -13.49 2.62 0.24
N ALA A 130 -12.73 3.01 -0.79
CA ALA A 130 -11.95 2.07 -1.59
C ALA A 130 -10.88 1.37 -0.72
N VAL A 131 -10.13 2.11 0.10
CA VAL A 131 -9.11 1.54 0.99
C VAL A 131 -9.73 0.60 2.03
N ALA A 132 -10.82 1.03 2.69
CA ALA A 132 -11.54 0.17 3.63
C ALA A 132 -12.00 -1.12 2.92
N ARG A 133 -12.62 -1.01 1.74
CA ARG A 133 -13.07 -2.17 0.97
C ARG A 133 -11.92 -3.07 0.53
N HIS A 134 -10.77 -2.52 0.13
CA HIS A 134 -9.58 -3.30 -0.19
C HIS A 134 -9.11 -4.12 1.01
N ILE A 135 -9.06 -3.53 2.20
CA ILE A 135 -8.67 -4.21 3.44
C ILE A 135 -9.63 -5.38 3.72
N GLU A 136 -10.93 -5.09 3.69
CA GLU A 136 -11.98 -6.11 3.93
C GLU A 136 -11.87 -7.25 2.91
N ARG A 137 -11.74 -6.91 1.63
CA ARG A 137 -11.61 -7.89 0.55
C ARG A 137 -10.33 -8.70 0.66
N ALA A 138 -9.23 -8.11 1.10
CA ALA A 138 -7.98 -8.82 1.32
C ALA A 138 -8.09 -9.83 2.46
N PHE A 139 -8.85 -9.53 3.53
CA PHE A 139 -9.17 -10.51 4.56
C PHE A 139 -10.10 -11.62 4.04
N GLU A 140 -11.16 -11.28 3.30
CA GLU A 140 -12.09 -12.25 2.72
C GLU A 140 -11.41 -13.28 1.79
N LEU A 141 -10.34 -12.86 1.11
CA LEU A 141 -9.52 -13.68 0.21
C LEU A 141 -8.31 -14.31 0.91
N ASP A 142 -8.17 -14.11 2.21
CA ASP A 142 -7.03 -14.52 3.03
C ASP A 142 -5.67 -13.98 2.51
N TYR A 143 -5.64 -12.88 1.75
CA TYR A 143 -4.40 -12.30 1.21
C TYR A 143 -3.56 -11.57 2.25
N ILE A 144 -4.18 -11.20 3.37
CA ILE A 144 -3.55 -10.54 4.51
C ILE A 144 -3.85 -11.29 5.80
N ASP A 145 -3.08 -11.02 6.84
CA ASP A 145 -3.26 -11.56 8.19
C ASP A 145 -3.36 -10.40 9.21
N ALA A 146 -2.86 -9.22 8.85
CA ALA A 146 -2.85 -8.00 9.62
C ALA A 146 -2.97 -6.77 8.71
N VAL A 147 -3.25 -5.60 9.31
CA VAL A 147 -3.30 -4.31 8.61
C VAL A 147 -2.35 -3.35 9.30
N PHE A 148 -1.13 -3.22 8.78
CA PHE A 148 -0.07 -2.37 9.30
C PHE A 148 1.09 -2.33 8.29
N PHE A 149 2.08 -1.47 8.50
CA PHE A 149 3.15 -1.24 7.51
C PHE A 149 3.75 -2.53 6.89
N PRO A 150 4.11 -3.58 7.67
CA PRO A 150 4.65 -4.83 7.12
C PRO A 150 3.68 -5.70 6.30
N ASP A 151 2.37 -5.53 6.50
CA ASP A 151 1.30 -6.31 5.85
C ASP A 151 0.19 -5.37 5.36
N MET A 152 0.27 -5.05 4.07
CA MET A 152 -0.67 -4.20 3.31
C MET A 152 -0.56 -2.69 3.59
N GLY A 153 0.16 -2.26 4.63
CA GLY A 153 0.18 -0.86 5.06
C GLY A 153 1.00 0.11 4.21
N HIS A 154 1.70 -0.37 3.18
CA HIS A 154 2.45 0.46 2.22
C HIS A 154 1.82 0.36 0.82
N SER A 155 1.60 1.51 0.16
CA SER A 155 0.97 1.55 -1.15
C SER A 155 1.73 2.33 -2.21
N HIS A 156 1.47 1.92 -3.45
CA HIS A 156 1.88 2.60 -4.68
C HIS A 156 0.64 2.88 -5.54
N ILE A 157 0.81 3.68 -6.58
CA ILE A 157 -0.28 3.97 -7.52
C ILE A 157 0.11 3.49 -8.91
N LEU A 158 -0.73 2.63 -9.50
CA LEU A 158 -0.60 2.21 -10.88
C LEU A 158 -1.42 3.14 -11.76
N VAL A 159 -0.72 3.86 -12.64
CA VAL A 159 -1.34 4.81 -13.57
C VAL A 159 -1.24 4.27 -14.98
N PRO A 160 -2.34 4.07 -15.73
CA PRO A 160 -2.24 3.67 -17.13
C PRO A 160 -1.28 4.58 -17.91
N ASP A 161 -0.34 4.01 -18.67
CA ASP A 161 0.77 4.77 -19.29
C ASP A 161 0.29 5.97 -20.12
N GLY A 162 -0.77 5.77 -20.93
CA GLY A 162 -1.36 6.85 -21.72
C GLY A 162 -1.93 7.98 -20.85
N LEU A 163 -2.58 7.63 -19.74
CA LEU A 163 -3.12 8.61 -18.80
C LEU A 163 -2.02 9.34 -18.04
N TRP A 164 -0.92 8.65 -17.70
CA TRP A 164 0.25 9.29 -17.11
C TRP A 164 0.83 10.35 -18.05
N ALA A 165 1.09 9.98 -19.30
CA ALA A 165 1.63 10.90 -20.30
C ALA A 165 0.70 12.10 -20.55
N GLU A 166 -0.61 11.85 -20.68
CA GLU A 166 -1.60 12.88 -20.99
C GLU A 166 -1.86 13.85 -19.83
N LYS A 167 -2.03 13.33 -18.61
CA LYS A 167 -2.57 14.08 -17.48
C LYS A 167 -1.52 14.40 -16.42
N TYR A 168 -0.74 13.42 -16.00
CA TYR A 168 -0.03 13.47 -14.71
C TYR A 168 1.46 13.82 -14.82
N SER A 169 2.11 13.49 -15.94
CA SER A 169 3.55 13.67 -16.13
C SER A 169 4.01 15.14 -16.10
N GLY A 170 3.09 16.08 -16.34
CA GLY A 170 3.36 17.51 -16.41
C GLY A 170 3.17 18.29 -15.10
N TYR A 171 2.84 17.64 -13.97
CA TYR A 171 2.66 18.36 -12.71
C TYR A 171 4.01 18.92 -12.21
N PRO A 172 4.07 20.22 -11.86
CA PRO A 172 5.29 20.79 -11.32
C PRO A 172 5.51 20.35 -9.86
N VAL A 173 6.78 20.25 -9.45
CA VAL A 173 7.18 19.72 -8.13
C VAL A 173 6.63 20.55 -6.97
N ASP A 174 6.45 21.86 -7.15
CA ASP A 174 5.86 22.76 -6.16
C ASP A 174 4.33 22.63 -6.04
N ARG A 175 3.69 21.84 -6.92
CA ARG A 175 2.26 21.52 -6.88
C ARG A 175 1.98 20.01 -6.83
N MET A 176 2.87 19.24 -6.21
CA MET A 176 2.65 17.80 -6.03
C MET A 176 1.39 17.47 -5.23
N SER A 177 0.95 18.35 -4.32
CA SER A 177 -0.34 18.18 -3.63
C SER A 177 -1.53 18.17 -4.60
N ASP A 178 -1.44 18.92 -5.71
CA ASP A 178 -2.46 18.89 -6.76
C ASP A 178 -2.42 17.54 -7.50
N LEU A 179 -1.22 17.01 -7.78
CA LEU A 179 -1.05 15.69 -8.39
C LEU A 179 -1.71 14.61 -7.54
N TYR A 180 -1.39 14.58 -6.24
CA TYR A 180 -1.95 13.59 -5.33
C TYR A 180 -3.47 13.71 -5.21
N ARG A 181 -4.00 14.92 -5.08
CA ARG A 181 -5.45 15.14 -5.04
C ARG A 181 -6.13 14.57 -6.28
N ASP A 182 -5.55 14.81 -7.46
CA ASP A 182 -6.13 14.37 -8.73
C ASP A 182 -5.89 12.87 -9.03
N MET A 183 -4.85 12.26 -8.47
CA MET A 183 -4.63 10.81 -8.57
C MET A 183 -5.55 10.06 -7.60
N LEU A 184 -5.60 10.47 -6.33
CA LEU A 184 -6.38 9.79 -5.30
C LEU A 184 -7.90 9.94 -5.47
N ALA A 185 -8.35 10.81 -6.37
CA ALA A 185 -9.74 10.97 -6.77
C ALA A 185 -10.09 10.30 -8.11
N ASP A 186 -9.12 9.76 -8.86
CA ASP A 186 -9.35 9.24 -10.21
C ASP A 186 -9.67 7.73 -10.18
N PRO A 187 -10.92 7.31 -10.49
CA PRO A 187 -11.34 5.92 -10.39
C PRO A 187 -10.69 5.01 -11.43
N ARG A 188 -9.97 5.57 -12.41
CA ARG A 188 -9.22 4.81 -13.43
C ARG A 188 -7.88 4.29 -12.92
N LEU A 189 -7.41 4.81 -11.78
CA LEU A 189 -6.15 4.39 -11.16
C LEU A 189 -6.38 3.19 -10.24
N LYS A 190 -5.29 2.45 -9.99
CA LYS A 190 -5.29 1.37 -9.02
C LYS A 190 -4.32 1.68 -7.90
N ILE A 191 -4.73 1.37 -6.68
CA ILE A 191 -3.83 1.36 -5.52
C ILE A 191 -3.23 -0.03 -5.45
N PHE A 192 -1.91 -0.10 -5.43
CA PHE A 192 -1.15 -1.33 -5.32
C PHE A 192 -0.58 -1.44 -3.91
N TYR A 193 -0.55 -2.65 -3.35
CA TYR A 193 -0.09 -2.94 -1.99
C TYR A 193 0.88 -4.12 -1.97
N HIS A 194 1.85 -4.06 -1.06
CA HIS A 194 2.60 -5.22 -0.63
C HIS A 194 1.96 -5.82 0.63
N THR A 195 1.43 -7.03 0.53
CA THR A 195 0.73 -7.75 1.61
C THR A 195 1.66 -8.70 2.35
N ALA A 196 2.97 -8.68 2.15
CA ALA A 196 3.86 -9.56 2.92
C ALA A 196 5.29 -9.04 2.84
N GLU A 197 5.44 -7.72 3.02
CA GLU A 197 6.68 -7.03 2.70
C GLU A 197 7.83 -7.56 3.55
N GLN A 198 7.62 -7.68 4.86
CA GLN A 198 8.64 -8.11 5.82
C GLN A 198 8.45 -9.55 6.34
N LEU A 199 7.58 -10.35 5.71
CA LEU A 199 7.41 -11.77 6.04
C LEU A 199 8.63 -12.57 5.58
N LYS A 200 9.19 -13.42 6.44
CA LYS A 200 10.21 -14.41 6.06
C LYS A 200 9.59 -15.43 5.11
N MET A 201 9.92 -15.30 3.83
CA MET A 201 9.46 -16.24 2.79
C MET A 201 10.51 -17.26 2.39
N LEU A 202 11.78 -16.98 2.68
CA LEU A 202 12.91 -17.78 2.26
C LEU A 202 13.70 -18.31 3.46
N GLU A 203 14.17 -19.54 3.32
CA GLU A 203 15.11 -20.20 4.22
C GLU A 203 16.13 -20.94 3.35
N ASP A 204 17.42 -20.64 3.54
CA ASP A 204 18.52 -21.15 2.71
C ASP A 204 18.31 -20.95 1.20
N GLY A 205 17.70 -19.81 0.83
CA GLY A 205 17.39 -19.46 -0.56
C GLY A 205 16.20 -20.21 -1.16
N GLN A 206 15.51 -21.07 -0.41
CA GLN A 206 14.32 -21.80 -0.82
C GLN A 206 13.07 -21.24 -0.14
N LEU A 207 11.90 -21.39 -0.77
CA LEU A 207 10.63 -21.05 -0.13
C LEU A 207 10.41 -21.89 1.12
N VAL A 208 10.07 -21.23 2.23
CA VAL A 208 9.71 -21.88 3.50
C VAL A 208 8.64 -22.95 3.24
N ALA A 209 8.73 -24.07 3.95
CA ALA A 209 7.87 -25.24 3.72
C ALA A 209 6.38 -24.99 4.07
N ASP A 210 6.12 -24.04 4.96
CA ASP A 210 4.79 -23.65 5.42
C ASP A 210 3.87 -23.23 4.26
N GLU A 211 2.71 -23.90 4.15
CA GLU A 211 1.77 -23.68 3.06
C GLU A 211 1.15 -22.28 3.07
N ARG A 212 0.91 -21.72 4.26
CA ARG A 212 0.36 -20.36 4.41
C ARG A 212 1.37 -19.32 3.94
N VAL A 213 2.64 -19.46 4.30
CA VAL A 213 3.73 -18.59 3.82
C VAL A 213 3.90 -18.70 2.31
N ARG A 214 3.81 -19.91 1.73
CA ARG A 214 3.84 -20.11 0.26
C ARG A 214 2.66 -19.48 -0.45
N PHE A 215 1.47 -19.54 0.14
CA PHE A 215 0.30 -18.82 -0.36
C PHE A 215 0.53 -17.31 -0.34
N ARG A 216 1.04 -16.78 0.78
CA ARG A 216 1.35 -15.36 0.95
C ARG A 216 2.46 -14.87 0.04
N HIS A 217 3.42 -15.71 -0.31
CA HIS A 217 4.40 -15.42 -1.37
C HIS A 217 3.69 -15.18 -2.71
N LYS A 218 2.74 -16.04 -3.11
CA LYS A 218 1.99 -15.92 -4.37
C LYS A 218 1.04 -14.72 -4.41
N THR A 219 0.55 -14.28 -3.26
CA THR A 219 -0.41 -13.17 -3.11
C THR A 219 0.21 -11.90 -2.54
N ARG A 220 1.56 -11.83 -2.47
CA ARG A 220 2.35 -10.72 -1.90
C ARG A 220 2.01 -9.34 -2.48
N ASN A 221 1.53 -9.31 -3.71
CA ASN A 221 1.26 -8.07 -4.42
C ASN A 221 -0.17 -8.08 -4.90
N ILE A 222 -0.93 -7.07 -4.49
CA ILE A 222 -2.31 -6.89 -4.92
C ILE A 222 -2.54 -5.47 -5.38
N SER A 223 -3.53 -5.27 -6.24
CA SER A 223 -4.03 -3.92 -6.51
C SER A 223 -5.54 -3.91 -6.62
N GLY A 224 -6.17 -2.81 -6.25
CA GLY A 224 -7.60 -2.58 -6.46
C GLY A 224 -7.89 -1.17 -6.99
N PRO A 225 -9.03 -0.98 -7.67
CA PRO A 225 -9.45 0.31 -8.21
C PRO A 225 -9.86 1.29 -7.10
N ILE A 226 -9.85 2.60 -7.38
CA ILE A 226 -10.39 3.61 -6.45
C ILE A 226 -11.92 3.70 -6.64
N THR A 227 -12.61 2.61 -6.29
CA THR A 227 -14.08 2.48 -6.39
C THR A 227 -14.63 1.67 -5.20
N ALA A 228 -15.96 1.66 -5.04
CA ALA A 228 -16.61 1.01 -3.90
C ALA A 228 -16.78 -0.52 -4.05
N ASP A 229 -16.70 -1.04 -5.26
CA ASP A 229 -16.91 -2.44 -5.66
C ASP A 229 -15.61 -3.27 -5.69
N ALA A 230 -14.56 -2.75 -5.07
CA ALA A 230 -13.18 -3.07 -5.40
C ALA A 230 -12.81 -4.57 -5.44
N GLU A 231 -12.65 -5.08 -6.65
CA GLU A 231 -11.97 -6.35 -6.92
C GLU A 231 -10.45 -6.20 -6.79
N LEU A 232 -9.82 -7.18 -6.15
CA LEU A 232 -8.37 -7.22 -5.99
C LEU A 232 -7.73 -8.11 -7.07
N THR A 233 -6.77 -7.56 -7.79
CA THR A 233 -5.92 -8.28 -8.74
C THR A 233 -4.61 -8.67 -8.07
N VAL A 234 -4.22 -9.94 -8.16
CA VAL A 234 -2.89 -10.41 -7.71
C VAL A 234 -1.86 -10.19 -8.82
N HIS A 235 -0.69 -9.66 -8.45
CA HIS A 235 0.46 -9.49 -9.33
C HIS A 235 1.60 -10.41 -8.91
N GLN A 236 2.33 -10.95 -9.88
CA GLN A 236 3.46 -11.84 -9.63
C GLN A 236 4.68 -11.41 -10.42
N ASN A 237 5.85 -11.56 -9.79
CA ASN A 237 7.17 -11.41 -10.37
C ASN A 237 7.98 -12.69 -10.07
N PRO A 238 7.87 -13.73 -10.90
CA PRO A 238 8.59 -14.99 -10.68
C PRO A 238 10.12 -14.85 -10.78
N ALA A 239 10.64 -13.75 -11.35
CA ALA A 239 12.07 -13.48 -11.38
C ALA A 239 12.62 -12.96 -10.02
N SER A 240 11.74 -12.45 -9.15
CA SER A 240 12.11 -12.07 -7.78
C SER A 240 11.95 -13.28 -6.85
N ALA A 241 13.00 -13.64 -6.11
CA ALA A 241 12.95 -14.73 -5.13
C ALA A 241 11.79 -14.55 -4.11
N ALA A 242 11.58 -13.32 -3.64
CA ALA A 242 10.50 -12.98 -2.72
C ALA A 242 9.16 -12.64 -3.43
N ASN A 243 9.07 -12.80 -4.75
CA ASN A 243 7.94 -12.39 -5.60
C ASN A 243 7.59 -10.89 -5.50
N THR A 244 8.51 -9.99 -5.15
CA THR A 244 8.24 -8.54 -5.11
C THR A 244 8.06 -7.99 -6.52
N VAL A 245 6.94 -7.30 -6.76
CA VAL A 245 6.66 -6.61 -8.02
C VAL A 245 7.10 -5.14 -7.91
N HIS A 246 7.85 -4.64 -8.89
CA HIS A 246 8.35 -3.25 -8.95
C HIS A 246 7.75 -2.44 -10.12
N GLY A 247 6.69 -2.95 -10.74
CA GLY A 247 6.05 -2.36 -11.91
C GLY A 247 4.95 -3.27 -12.45
N ALA A 248 4.00 -2.70 -13.18
CA ALA A 248 2.92 -3.46 -13.83
C ALA A 248 2.88 -3.09 -15.32
N PRO A 249 2.89 -4.06 -16.26
CA PRO A 249 2.81 -3.76 -17.69
C PRO A 249 1.63 -2.85 -18.04
N GLY A 250 1.86 -1.87 -18.92
CA GLY A 250 0.87 -0.88 -19.34
C GLY A 250 0.56 0.20 -18.29
N HIS A 251 1.32 0.26 -17.21
CA HIS A 251 1.16 1.25 -16.15
C HIS A 251 2.49 1.91 -15.79
N HIS A 252 2.43 3.23 -15.63
CA HIS A 252 3.42 4.00 -14.91
C HIS A 252 3.32 3.68 -13.42
N TRP A 253 4.47 3.34 -12.84
CA TRP A 253 4.60 3.05 -11.42
C TRP A 253 4.91 4.32 -10.63
N TRP A 254 3.91 4.83 -9.91
CA TRP A 254 4.12 5.92 -8.96
C TRP A 254 4.47 5.34 -7.59
N GLY A 255 5.76 5.29 -7.29
CA GLY A 255 6.29 4.65 -6.09
C GLY A 255 5.94 5.35 -4.76
N ALA A 256 5.59 6.63 -4.80
CA ALA A 256 5.26 7.41 -3.61
C ALA A 256 3.74 7.45 -3.39
N GLY A 257 3.11 6.33 -3.03
CA GLY A 257 1.67 6.30 -2.74
C GLY A 257 1.35 6.90 -1.37
N PHE A 258 0.68 6.12 -0.53
CA PHE A 258 0.38 6.47 0.87
C PHE A 258 0.57 5.26 1.77
N ASN A 259 0.77 5.50 3.06
CA ASN A 259 0.80 4.48 4.09
C ASN A 259 -0.51 4.46 4.87
N PHE A 260 -0.85 3.30 5.40
CA PHE A 260 -1.92 3.14 6.37
C PHE A 260 -1.58 2.05 7.38
N SER A 261 -2.12 2.19 8.58
CA SER A 261 -1.92 1.21 9.64
C SER A 261 -3.16 1.14 10.50
N ALA A 262 -3.56 -0.07 10.89
CA ALA A 262 -4.61 -0.21 11.87
C ALA A 262 -4.14 0.33 13.21
N GLN A 263 -5.05 1.00 13.89
CA GLN A 263 -4.82 1.62 15.19
C GLN A 263 -6.18 1.79 15.88
N LYS A 264 -6.29 1.44 17.16
CA LYS A 264 -7.58 1.39 17.88
C LYS A 264 -8.37 2.71 17.93
N ASP A 265 -7.67 3.84 17.90
CA ASP A 265 -8.20 5.20 17.88
C ASP A 265 -8.12 5.83 16.47
N GLY A 266 -7.88 5.01 15.43
CA GLY A 266 -7.72 5.41 14.04
C GLY A 266 -8.93 6.16 13.49
N CYS A 267 -8.68 6.89 12.41
CA CYS A 267 -9.68 7.74 11.78
C CYS A 267 -10.83 7.00 11.08
N PHE A 268 -10.46 5.97 10.33
CA PHE A 268 -11.32 5.28 9.38
C PHE A 268 -11.62 3.87 9.86
N VAL A 269 -12.74 3.32 9.42
CA VAL A 269 -13.24 2.01 9.87
C VAL A 269 -13.15 0.99 8.72
N TYR A 270 -12.76 -0.23 9.05
CA TYR A 270 -12.93 -1.41 8.20
C TYR A 270 -13.51 -2.57 9.04
N ARG A 271 -14.09 -3.58 8.39
CA ARG A 271 -14.70 -4.73 9.07
C ARG A 271 -13.98 -6.04 8.77
N ASN A 272 -13.74 -6.85 9.78
CA ASN A 272 -13.21 -8.20 9.61
C ASN A 272 -13.83 -9.15 10.63
N GLY A 273 -14.32 -10.31 10.18
CA GLY A 273 -14.88 -11.33 11.07
C GLY A 273 -16.02 -10.83 11.96
N GLY A 274 -16.87 -9.92 11.44
CA GLY A 274 -17.96 -9.30 12.19
C GLY A 274 -17.53 -8.25 13.23
N LYS A 275 -16.25 -7.87 13.27
CA LYS A 275 -15.72 -6.83 14.15
C LYS A 275 -15.33 -5.59 13.36
N GLU A 276 -15.50 -4.43 13.98
CA GLU A 276 -15.01 -3.17 13.44
C GLU A 276 -13.61 -2.88 13.98
N TYR A 277 -12.72 -2.48 13.07
CA TYR A 277 -11.37 -2.05 13.35
C TYR A 277 -11.18 -0.65 12.80
N ARG A 278 -10.14 0.03 13.26
CA ARG A 278 -9.81 1.38 12.82
C ARG A 278 -8.41 1.48 12.24
N PHE A 279 -8.20 2.47 11.37
CA PHE A 279 -6.91 2.75 10.73
C PHE A 279 -6.73 4.22 10.42
N ASP A 280 -5.47 4.62 10.22
CA ASP A 280 -5.06 5.93 9.73
C ASP A 280 -4.47 5.85 8.33
N ILE A 281 -4.44 6.98 7.62
CA ILE A 281 -3.78 7.16 6.32
C ILE A 281 -2.77 8.30 6.44
N SER A 282 -1.59 8.18 5.83
CA SER A 282 -0.58 9.24 5.72
C SER A 282 0.13 9.17 4.37
N LEU A 283 0.61 10.29 3.82
CA LEU A 283 1.48 10.29 2.63
C LEU A 283 2.95 10.00 2.93
N TYR A 284 3.31 9.97 4.21
CA TYR A 284 4.69 9.83 4.63
C TYR A 284 4.99 8.39 5.00
N ASP A 285 6.15 7.93 4.57
CA ASP A 285 6.75 6.74 5.16
C ASP A 285 7.01 6.95 6.64
N LEU A 286 7.16 5.83 7.34
CA LEU A 286 7.43 5.85 8.76
C LEU A 286 8.72 6.66 9.02
N PRO A 287 8.73 7.59 9.98
CA PRO A 287 9.92 8.35 10.29
C PRO A 287 10.99 7.47 10.96
N TYR A 288 12.24 7.93 10.89
CA TYR A 288 13.33 7.39 11.70
C TYR A 288 13.20 7.86 13.14
N ASP A 289 13.39 6.94 14.09
CA ASP A 289 13.46 7.30 15.50
C ASP A 289 14.73 8.11 15.77
N PRO A 290 14.63 9.38 16.19
CA PRO A 290 15.81 10.20 16.48
C PRO A 290 16.67 9.68 17.65
N GLY A 291 16.13 8.80 18.50
CA GLY A 291 16.84 8.16 19.62
C GLY A 291 17.35 6.74 19.31
N GLY A 292 17.00 6.17 18.15
CA GLY A 292 17.33 4.79 17.75
C GLY A 292 18.19 4.75 16.49
N GLY A 293 19.12 3.80 16.41
CA GLY A 293 19.99 3.64 15.24
C GLY A 293 19.17 3.53 13.94
N GLY A 294 19.52 4.35 12.96
CA GLY A 294 18.79 4.45 11.69
C GLY A 294 18.88 3.20 10.82
N ALA A 295 18.40 3.33 9.58
CA ALA A 295 18.31 2.31 8.55
C ALA A 295 19.53 1.39 8.29
N GLY A 296 20.68 1.70 8.87
CA GLY A 296 21.89 0.87 8.78
C GLY A 296 21.91 -0.31 9.75
N ASN A 297 20.94 -0.42 10.67
CA ASN A 297 20.79 -1.53 11.62
C ASN A 297 19.57 -2.42 11.32
N TYR A 298 19.08 -2.44 10.07
CA TYR A 298 18.02 -3.35 9.59
C TYR A 298 18.48 -4.81 9.50
#